data_AF-I0T9G6-F1
#
_entry.id   AF-I0T9G6-F1
#
_cell.length_a   1.000
_cell.length_b   1.000
_cell.length_c   1.000
_cell.angle_alpha   90.00
_cell.angle_beta   90.00
_cell.angle_gamma   90.00
#
_symmetry.space_group_name_H-M   'P 1'
#
loop_
_entity.id
_entity.type
_entity.pdbx_description
1 polymer ?
#
loop_
_entity_poly.entity_id
_entity_poly.type
_entity_poly.pdbx_seq_one_letter_code
_entity_poly.pdbx_strand_id
1 'polypeptide(L)'
;MKNKNYYQGAPKHYLLCYNTHCEKGKTCLHRLVASAEVCRDKIVKCVNPAVNKTDNCIYYQPEKVVRMAYGMRYTFDKVLATDVASIRRQLISHYGNGSYYLRRNGEKPIPPAEQAFINNVFKDFGYEDGAIFDSYKDEFDW
;
A
#
# COMPACT_ATOMS: atom_id res chain seq x y z
N MET A 1 -6.82 -2.10 25.31
CA MET A 1 -5.61 -1.69 24.55
C MET A 1 -5.36 -2.73 23.48
N LYS A 2 -5.20 -2.34 22.21
CA LYS A 2 -4.83 -3.28 21.14
C LYS A 2 -3.43 -3.84 21.44
N ASN A 3 -3.22 -5.14 21.21
CA ASN A 3 -1.96 -5.83 21.49
C ASN A 3 -0.78 -5.16 20.75
N LYS A 4 0.39 -5.03 21.38
CA LYS A 4 1.61 -4.45 20.76
C LYS A 4 1.97 -5.13 19.43
N ASN A 5 1.60 -6.40 19.25
CA ASN A 5 1.85 -7.16 18.02
C ASN A 5 1.08 -6.64 16.80
N TYR A 6 0.01 -5.86 16.99
CA TYR A 6 -0.88 -5.44 15.90
C TYR A 6 -0.19 -4.48 14.90
N TYR A 7 0.80 -3.71 15.35
CA TYR A 7 1.49 -2.71 14.51
C TYR A 7 2.92 -3.08 14.14
N GLN A 8 3.36 -4.31 14.42
CA GLN A 8 4.72 -4.77 14.11
C GLN A 8 5.05 -4.80 12.61
N GLY A 9 4.03 -4.81 11.75
CA GLY A 9 4.19 -4.74 10.29
C GLY A 9 4.46 -3.34 9.74
N ALA A 10 4.61 -2.31 10.58
CA ALA A 10 4.88 -0.94 10.12
C ALA A 10 6.18 -0.89 9.28
N PRO A 11 6.21 -0.11 8.18
CA PRO A 11 7.41 0.03 7.36
C PRO A 11 8.63 0.52 8.14
N LYS A 12 9.82 0.22 7.63
CA LYS A 12 11.05 0.82 8.16
C LYS A 12 11.01 2.33 8.01
N HIS A 13 11.48 3.05 9.04
CA HIS A 13 11.48 4.51 9.07
C HIS A 13 10.10 5.15 8.86
N TYR A 14 9.04 4.44 9.26
CA TYR A 14 7.66 4.92 9.17
C TYR A 14 7.49 6.27 9.88
N LEU A 15 6.67 7.14 9.30
CA LEU A 15 6.39 8.45 9.86
C LEU A 15 5.62 8.29 11.18
N LEU A 16 6.06 8.92 12.26
CA LEU A 16 5.40 8.82 13.56
C LEU A 16 4.65 10.11 13.93
N CYS A 17 3.68 10.02 14.83
CA CYS A 17 3.00 11.19 15.38
C CYS A 17 2.88 11.11 16.90
N TYR A 18 3.57 12.02 17.59
CA TYR A 18 3.56 12.10 19.05
C TYR A 18 2.56 13.12 19.61
N ASN A 19 1.70 13.71 18.76
CA ASN A 19 0.65 14.63 19.21
C ASN A 19 -0.43 13.90 20.05
N THR A 20 -0.40 14.11 21.37
CA THR A 20 -1.37 13.56 22.34
C THR A 20 -2.73 14.25 22.30
N HIS A 21 -2.81 15.46 21.75
CA HIS A 21 -4.04 16.28 21.72
C HIS A 21 -4.82 16.13 20.41
N CYS A 22 -4.35 15.30 19.49
CA CYS A 22 -5.03 15.08 18.20
C CYS A 22 -6.30 14.23 18.38
N GLU A 23 -7.46 14.80 18.04
CA GLU A 23 -8.76 14.14 18.10
C GLU A 23 -8.80 12.85 17.25
N LYS A 24 -8.17 12.89 16.07
CA LYS A 24 -8.07 11.74 15.15
C LYS A 24 -7.05 10.70 15.60
N GLY A 25 -6.28 10.97 16.66
CA GLY A 25 -5.15 10.15 17.10
C GLY A 25 -5.50 8.70 17.42
N LYS A 26 -6.73 8.42 17.87
CA LYS A 26 -7.21 7.05 18.15
C LYS A 26 -7.43 6.20 16.90
N THR A 27 -7.45 6.81 15.72
CA THR A 27 -7.69 6.14 14.43
C THR A 27 -6.58 6.40 13.42
N CYS A 28 -5.51 7.09 13.82
CA CYS A 28 -4.41 7.48 12.94
C CYS A 28 -3.23 6.52 13.10
N LEU A 29 -2.82 5.83 12.03
CA LEU A 29 -1.72 4.86 12.07
C LEU A 29 -0.42 5.48 12.61
N HIS A 30 -0.05 6.69 12.18
CA HIS A 30 1.14 7.38 12.69
C HIS A 30 1.14 7.53 14.23
N ARG A 31 -0.03 7.77 14.83
CA ARG A 31 -0.20 7.93 16.29
C ARG A 31 -0.25 6.58 16.99
N LEU A 32 -0.95 5.62 16.40
CA LEU A 32 -1.13 4.28 16.95
C LEU A 32 0.20 3.51 16.98
N VAL A 33 0.96 3.55 15.90
CA VAL A 33 2.31 2.95 15.81
C VAL A 33 3.26 3.59 16.83
N ALA A 34 3.26 4.93 16.93
CA ALA A 34 4.08 5.64 17.91
C ALA A 34 3.75 5.24 19.35
N SER A 35 2.45 5.08 19.66
CA SER A 35 1.96 4.72 20.98
C SER A 35 2.15 3.24 21.33
N ALA A 36 2.32 2.38 20.32
CA ALA A 36 2.59 0.95 20.50
C ALA A 36 4.05 0.64 20.82
N GLU A 37 4.96 1.63 20.66
CA GLU A 37 6.39 1.51 20.94
C GLU A 37 7.07 0.36 20.17
N VAL A 38 6.57 0.08 18.96
CA VAL A 38 7.09 -0.99 18.08
C VAL A 38 8.31 -0.54 17.27
N CYS A 39 8.45 0.77 17.03
CA CYS A 39 9.62 1.33 16.36
C CYS A 39 10.85 1.25 17.27
N ARG A 40 11.96 0.72 16.76
CA ARG A 40 13.23 0.55 17.50
C ARG A 40 14.34 1.48 17.00
N ASP A 41 14.04 2.35 16.04
CA ASP A 41 15.02 3.29 15.49
C ASP A 41 15.42 4.29 16.57
N LYS A 42 16.74 4.59 16.68
CA LYS A 42 17.25 5.60 17.63
C LYS A 42 16.77 7.01 17.29
N ILE A 43 16.58 7.27 16.00
CA ILE A 43 16.13 8.54 15.45
C ILE A 43 14.93 8.23 14.56
N VAL A 44 13.83 8.95 14.78
CA VAL A 44 12.58 8.75 14.05
C VAL A 44 12.19 10.01 13.31
N LYS A 45 11.52 9.86 12.16
CA LYS A 45 10.81 10.95 11.50
C LYS A 45 9.45 11.10 12.15
N CYS A 46 9.05 12.33 12.47
CA CYS A 46 7.74 12.59 13.04
C CYS A 46 7.05 13.79 12.42
N VAL A 47 5.72 13.76 12.42
CA VAL A 47 4.89 14.92 12.13
C VAL A 47 5.15 15.96 13.22
N ASN A 48 5.56 17.17 12.82
CA ASN A 48 5.75 18.28 13.75
C ASN A 48 4.38 18.84 14.17
N PRO A 49 3.92 18.63 15.42
CA PRO A 49 2.62 19.11 15.86
C PRO A 49 2.53 20.64 16.00
N ALA A 50 3.66 21.34 16.10
CA ALA A 50 3.67 22.80 16.26
C ALA A 50 3.16 23.55 15.02
N VAL A 51 3.23 22.91 13.84
CA VAL A 51 2.85 23.53 12.56
C VAL A 51 1.72 22.78 11.83
N ASN A 52 1.33 21.60 12.33
CA ASN A 52 0.28 20.78 11.75
C ASN A 52 -1.00 20.84 12.59
N LYS A 53 -2.06 21.43 12.04
CA LYS A 53 -3.37 21.50 12.68
C LYS A 53 -3.97 20.10 12.86
N THR A 54 -4.66 19.88 13.97
CA THR A 54 -5.24 18.59 14.34
C THR A 54 -6.45 18.19 13.49
N ASP A 55 -7.21 19.18 13.06
CA ASP A 55 -8.57 19.09 12.55
C ASP A 55 -8.56 18.75 11.04
N ASN A 56 -7.58 19.30 10.31
CA ASN A 56 -7.32 19.06 8.88
C ASN A 56 -5.88 18.61 8.63
N CYS A 57 -5.37 17.70 9.45
CA CYS A 57 -4.03 17.14 9.28
C CYS A 57 -3.90 16.40 7.94
N ILE A 58 -3.06 16.90 7.04
CA ILE A 58 -2.76 16.27 5.73
C ILE A 58 -2.03 14.93 5.87
N TYR A 59 -1.44 14.67 7.04
CA TYR A 59 -0.78 13.41 7.39
C TYR A 59 -1.72 12.44 8.13
N TYR A 60 -3.03 12.73 8.18
CA TYR A 60 -3.96 11.77 8.75
C TYR A 60 -4.00 10.51 7.88
N GLN A 61 -3.74 9.37 8.51
CA GLN A 61 -3.76 8.08 7.84
C GLN A 61 -4.61 7.11 8.66
N PRO A 62 -5.79 6.72 8.16
CA PRO A 62 -6.72 5.90 8.92
C PRO A 62 -6.13 4.51 9.20
N GLU A 63 -6.46 3.95 10.35
CA GLU A 63 -6.22 2.54 10.68
C GLU A 63 -7.13 1.64 9.85
N LYS A 64 -6.81 1.51 8.56
CA LYS A 64 -7.58 0.77 7.57
C LYS A 64 -6.81 -0.46 7.12
N VAL A 65 -7.42 -1.62 7.32
CA VAL A 65 -6.96 -2.87 6.71
C VAL A 65 -7.55 -2.98 5.32
N VAL A 66 -6.72 -3.30 4.33
CA VAL A 66 -7.10 -3.50 2.95
C VAL A 66 -6.55 -4.84 2.44
N ARG A 67 -7.25 -5.42 1.47
CA ARG A 67 -6.81 -6.65 0.82
C ARG A 67 -5.75 -6.33 -0.23
N MET A 68 -4.49 -6.46 0.14
CA MET A 68 -3.34 -6.28 -0.74
C MET A 68 -3.17 -7.50 -1.63
N ALA A 69 -2.90 -7.29 -2.93
CA ALA A 69 -2.50 -8.36 -3.84
C ALA A 69 -0.98 -8.40 -3.99
N TYR A 70 -0.43 -9.57 -4.29
CA TYR A 70 0.99 -9.77 -4.52
C TYR A 70 1.21 -10.68 -5.72
N GLY A 71 2.18 -10.31 -6.54
CA GLY A 71 2.60 -11.10 -7.68
C GLY A 71 1.69 -10.91 -8.88
N MET A 72 2.32 -10.89 -10.05
CA MET A 72 1.65 -10.87 -11.35
C MET A 72 2.28 -11.90 -12.28
N ARG A 73 2.75 -13.03 -11.72
CA ARG A 73 3.44 -14.07 -12.48
C ARG A 73 2.47 -14.76 -13.43
N TYR A 74 1.26 -15.03 -12.96
CA TYR A 74 0.24 -15.79 -13.69
C TYR A 74 -0.80 -14.90 -14.39
N THR A 75 -0.66 -13.58 -14.27
CA THR A 75 -1.65 -12.63 -14.82
C THR A 75 -1.76 -12.70 -16.34
N PHE A 76 -0.71 -13.16 -17.04
CA PHE A 76 -0.70 -13.29 -18.50
C PHE A 76 -1.06 -14.69 -19.02
N ASP A 77 -1.35 -15.67 -18.16
CA ASP A 77 -1.55 -17.07 -18.57
C ASP A 77 -2.74 -17.26 -19.52
N LYS A 78 -3.76 -16.40 -19.40
CA LYS A 78 -4.97 -16.40 -20.24
C LYS A 78 -4.98 -15.28 -21.30
N VAL A 79 -3.85 -14.60 -21.49
CA VAL A 79 -3.71 -13.47 -22.43
C VAL A 79 -3.12 -13.96 -23.75
N LEU A 80 -3.67 -13.53 -24.87
CA LEU A 80 -3.13 -13.82 -26.20
C LEU A 80 -1.72 -13.25 -26.34
N ALA A 81 -0.81 -14.02 -26.94
CA ALA A 81 0.59 -13.61 -27.10
C ALA A 81 0.77 -12.25 -27.80
N THR A 82 -0.16 -11.88 -28.70
CA THR A 82 -0.20 -10.59 -29.40
C THR A 82 -0.42 -9.41 -28.46
N ASP A 83 -1.14 -9.61 -27.36
CA ASP A 83 -1.57 -8.52 -26.46
C ASP A 83 -0.62 -8.36 -25.27
N VAL A 84 0.10 -9.43 -24.91
CA VAL A 84 1.02 -9.45 -23.76
C VAL A 84 2.00 -8.29 -23.80
N ALA A 85 2.60 -8.02 -24.95
CA ALA A 85 3.59 -6.94 -25.10
C ALA A 85 2.97 -5.55 -24.88
N SER A 86 1.74 -5.35 -25.35
CA SER A 86 1.01 -4.08 -25.26
C SER A 86 0.52 -3.82 -23.84
N ILE A 87 -0.12 -4.80 -23.20
CA ILE A 87 -0.56 -4.71 -21.80
C ILE A 87 0.65 -4.46 -20.89
N ARG A 88 1.74 -5.24 -21.05
CA ARG A 88 2.96 -5.05 -20.28
C ARG A 88 3.53 -3.64 -20.45
N ARG A 89 3.51 -3.10 -21.66
CA ARG A 89 3.99 -1.73 -21.93
C ARG A 89 3.16 -0.69 -21.20
N GLN A 90 1.84 -0.82 -21.16
CA GLN A 90 0.98 0.11 -20.41
C GLN A 90 1.30 0.07 -18.90
N LEU A 91 1.44 -1.12 -18.33
CA LEU A 91 1.78 -1.28 -16.91
C LEU A 91 3.18 -0.70 -16.61
N ILE A 92 4.18 -0.97 -17.45
CA ILE A 92 5.53 -0.41 -17.30
C ILE A 92 5.53 1.10 -17.48
N SER A 93 4.72 1.65 -18.39
CA SER A 93 4.60 3.10 -18.59
C SER A 93 4.00 3.80 -17.37
N HIS A 94 3.07 3.14 -16.68
CA HIS A 94 2.45 3.69 -15.47
C HIS A 94 3.35 3.58 -14.24
N TYR A 95 3.97 2.43 -14.01
CA TYR A 95 4.76 2.17 -12.78
C TYR A 95 6.26 2.46 -12.92
N GLY A 96 6.78 2.54 -14.14
CA GLY A 96 8.20 2.43 -14.41
C GLY A 96 8.70 0.98 -14.35
N ASN A 97 9.81 0.70 -15.05
CA ASN A 97 10.30 -0.66 -15.25
C ASN A 97 10.62 -1.39 -13.93
N GLY A 98 11.41 -0.77 -13.05
CA GLY A 98 11.78 -1.39 -11.78
C GLY A 98 10.57 -1.66 -10.88
N SER A 99 9.69 -0.67 -10.71
CA SER A 99 8.53 -0.83 -9.83
C SER A 99 7.49 -1.80 -10.37
N TYR A 100 7.41 -1.99 -11.69
CA TYR A 100 6.61 -3.04 -12.31
C TYR A 100 7.12 -4.43 -11.90
N TYR A 101 8.43 -4.69 -12.03
CA TYR A 101 9.00 -6.01 -11.72
C TYR A 101 8.93 -6.35 -10.22
N LEU A 102 9.06 -5.37 -9.32
CA LEU A 102 8.84 -5.60 -7.88
C LEU A 102 7.43 -6.11 -7.60
N ARG A 103 6.40 -5.55 -8.25
CA ARG A 103 5.01 -6.04 -8.12
C ARG A 103 4.84 -7.40 -8.79
N ARG A 104 5.41 -7.58 -9.98
CA ARG A 104 5.33 -8.84 -10.73
C ARG A 104 5.90 -10.01 -9.94
N ASN A 105 7.01 -9.78 -9.24
CA ASN A 105 7.68 -10.81 -8.43
C ASN A 105 7.06 -10.96 -7.03
N GLY A 106 6.06 -10.15 -6.67
CA GLY A 106 5.44 -10.19 -5.34
C GLY A 106 6.28 -9.55 -4.23
N GLU A 107 7.31 -8.77 -4.58
CA GLU A 107 8.18 -8.06 -3.63
C GLU A 107 7.56 -6.74 -3.17
N LYS A 108 6.64 -6.16 -3.96
CA LYS A 108 5.87 -4.96 -3.62
C LYS A 108 4.37 -5.26 -3.62
N PRO A 109 3.61 -4.86 -2.58
CA PRO A 109 2.16 -5.00 -2.55
C PRO A 109 1.49 -4.17 -3.65
N ILE A 110 0.30 -4.62 -4.04
CA ILE A 110 -0.58 -3.95 -5.00
C ILE A 110 -1.85 -3.57 -4.24
N PRO A 111 -2.00 -2.28 -3.82
CA PRO A 111 -3.20 -1.80 -3.14
C PRO A 111 -4.46 -1.90 -3.99
N PRO A 112 -5.67 -1.87 -3.40
CA PRO A 112 -6.92 -2.00 -4.14
C PRO A 112 -7.08 -1.02 -5.32
N ALA A 113 -6.61 0.23 -5.17
CA ALA A 113 -6.65 1.21 -6.25
C ALA A 113 -5.75 0.81 -7.43
N GLU A 114 -4.57 0.26 -7.15
CA GLU A 114 -3.65 -0.26 -8.17
C GLU A 114 -4.18 -1.55 -8.80
N GLN A 115 -4.82 -2.43 -8.01
CA GLN A 115 -5.50 -3.62 -8.52
C GLN A 115 -6.61 -3.23 -9.51
N ALA A 116 -7.41 -2.22 -9.17
CA ALA A 116 -8.46 -1.70 -10.05
C ALA A 116 -7.88 -1.14 -11.36
N PHE A 117 -6.79 -0.38 -11.28
CA PHE A 117 -6.08 0.10 -12.47
C PHE A 117 -5.59 -1.06 -13.35
N ILE A 118 -4.91 -2.05 -12.77
CA ILE A 118 -4.41 -3.21 -13.51
C ILE A 118 -5.58 -3.97 -14.13
N ASN A 119 -6.67 -4.21 -13.40
CA ASN A 119 -7.86 -4.85 -13.95
C ASN A 119 -8.44 -4.09 -15.14
N ASN A 120 -8.50 -2.76 -15.08
CA ASN A 120 -9.01 -1.95 -16.19
C ASN A 120 -8.10 -2.06 -17.43
N VAL A 121 -6.77 -2.07 -17.24
CA VAL A 121 -5.83 -2.30 -18.35
C VAL A 121 -6.11 -3.63 -19.05
N PHE A 122 -6.48 -4.69 -18.32
CA PHE A 122 -6.83 -5.98 -18.94
C PHE A 122 -8.18 -5.93 -19.65
N LYS A 123 -9.18 -5.29 -19.04
CA LYS A 123 -10.51 -5.10 -19.62
C LYS A 123 -10.48 -4.29 -20.91
N ASP A 124 -9.60 -3.30 -21.03
CA ASP A 124 -9.41 -2.51 -22.24
C ASP A 124 -8.94 -3.35 -23.45
N PHE A 125 -8.40 -4.54 -23.21
CA PHE A 125 -8.02 -5.51 -24.24
C PHE A 125 -9.03 -6.67 -24.39
N GLY A 126 -10.22 -6.58 -23.77
CA GLY A 126 -11.28 -7.58 -23.86
C GLY A 126 -11.18 -8.72 -22.85
N TYR A 127 -10.29 -8.63 -21.86
CA TYR A 127 -10.19 -9.60 -20.77
C TYR A 127 -11.10 -9.18 -19.60
N GLU A 128 -12.40 -9.49 -19.70
CA GLU A 128 -13.44 -9.03 -18.76
C GLU A 128 -13.21 -9.45 -17.30
N ASP A 129 -12.61 -10.63 -17.08
CA ASP A 129 -12.24 -11.13 -15.76
C ASP A 129 -11.11 -10.31 -15.11
N GLY A 130 -10.41 -9.47 -15.88
CA GLY A 130 -9.29 -8.66 -15.44
C GLY A 130 -8.02 -9.48 -15.18
N ALA A 131 -7.19 -8.96 -14.28
CA ALA A 131 -5.91 -9.55 -13.90
C ALA A 131 -6.07 -10.58 -12.78
N ILE A 132 -5.43 -11.74 -12.94
CA ILE A 132 -5.26 -12.73 -11.87
C ILE A 132 -3.95 -12.45 -11.13
N PHE A 133 -4.04 -12.13 -9.84
CA PHE A 133 -2.88 -11.95 -8.95
C PHE A 133 -2.50 -13.26 -8.25
N ASP A 134 -1.24 -13.39 -7.86
CA ASP A 134 -0.69 -14.66 -7.36
C ASP A 134 -1.17 -14.98 -5.93
N SER A 135 -1.32 -13.96 -5.06
CA SER A 135 -1.83 -14.13 -3.70
C SER A 135 -2.41 -12.83 -3.11
N TYR A 136 -3.10 -12.94 -1.97
CA TYR A 136 -3.68 -11.81 -1.25
C TYR A 136 -3.39 -11.88 0.25
N LYS A 137 -3.25 -10.72 0.88
CA LYS A 137 -3.13 -10.57 2.33
C LYS A 137 -3.92 -9.37 2.82
N ASP A 138 -4.53 -9.49 3.98
CA ASP A 138 -5.20 -8.37 4.65
C ASP A 138 -4.18 -7.67 5.54
N GLU A 139 -3.76 -6.46 5.13
CA GLU A 139 -2.72 -5.68 5.79
C GLU A 139 -3.14 -4.22 5.93
N PHE A 140 -2.46 -3.46 6.78
CA PHE A 140 -2.70 -2.02 6.86
C PHE A 140 -2.28 -1.31 5.58
N ASP A 141 -3.06 -0.31 5.21
CA ASP A 141 -2.69 0.65 4.17
C ASP A 141 -1.68 1.66 4.77
N TRP A 142 -0.41 1.27 4.78
CA TRP A 142 0.73 2.02 5.32
C TRP A 142 1.16 3.20 4.46
#